data_AF-A0A7R9IVH3-F1
#
_entry.id   AF-A0A7R9IVH3-F1
#
_cell.length_a   1.000
_cell.length_b   1.000
_cell.length_c   1.000
_cell.angle_alpha   90.00
_cell.angle_beta   90.00
_cell.angle_gamma   90.00
#
_symmetry.space_group_name_H-M   'P 1'
#
loop_
_entity.id
_entity.type
_entity.pdbx_description
1 polymer ?
#
loop_
_entity_poly.entity_id
_entity_poly.type
_entity_poly.pdbx_seq_one_letter_code
_entity_poly.pdbx_strand_id
1 'polypeptide(L)'
;MSVFEGAKLIVSNGINNHFQLSHTLTLSSEGGSGYRFGGTYVGTKMIGPNEAYPILQGDIDPRANINSTVIHQFGSKLTSRLSAQIQNGKLSASQLTNDYKGDNYTCSLALANLDVSKRAGVFVAHYLQSVSSSLALGSELVYQCGRNVPGGEMTMLSAVARYSLGDIVRGVASPLSELSIMEWGLVLVLGVDRKLSLPDTEPGPRGDLPIDIPYGARPILELERIF
;
A
#
# COMPACT_ATOMS: atom_id res chain seq x y z
N MET A 1 -10.43 -9.49 33.74
CA MET A 1 -9.82 -9.13 32.44
C MET A 1 -10.35 -10.13 31.43
N SER A 2 -11.27 -9.73 30.55
CA SER A 2 -11.90 -10.65 29.58
C SER A 2 -10.90 -10.99 28.47
N VAL A 3 -10.72 -12.28 28.20
CA VAL A 3 -9.78 -12.82 27.19
C VAL A 3 -10.27 -12.58 25.75
N PHE A 4 -11.54 -12.20 25.59
CA PHE A 4 -12.15 -11.90 24.29
C PHE A 4 -12.63 -10.46 24.24
N GLU A 5 -12.13 -9.73 23.26
CA GLU A 5 -12.57 -8.38 22.90
C GLU A 5 -13.52 -8.49 21.70
N GLY A 6 -14.76 -8.92 21.97
CA GLY A 6 -15.82 -8.93 20.97
C GLY A 6 -15.77 -10.06 19.93
N ALA A 7 -16.45 -9.87 18.80
CA ALA A 7 -16.58 -10.83 17.71
C ALA A 7 -16.68 -10.13 16.34
N LYS A 8 -16.08 -10.68 15.29
CA LYS A 8 -16.18 -10.15 13.92
C LYS A 8 -16.77 -11.23 13.00
N LEU A 9 -17.90 -10.93 12.38
CA LEU A 9 -18.54 -11.78 11.37
C LEU A 9 -18.37 -11.11 10.00
N ILE A 10 -17.90 -11.86 9.00
CA ILE A 10 -17.78 -11.40 7.62
C ILE A 10 -18.56 -12.35 6.74
N VAL A 11 -19.52 -11.83 5.99
CA VAL A 11 -20.31 -12.58 5.00
C VAL A 11 -20.03 -11.97 3.64
N SER A 12 -19.42 -12.74 2.73
CA SER A 12 -19.09 -12.28 1.37
C SER A 12 -19.86 -13.12 0.35
N ASN A 13 -20.70 -12.46 -0.44
CA ASN A 13 -21.52 -13.08 -1.47
C ASN A 13 -21.10 -12.57 -2.85
N GLY A 14 -20.58 -13.47 -3.69
CA GLY A 14 -20.38 -13.20 -5.11
C GLY A 14 -21.72 -13.28 -5.85
N ILE A 15 -22.23 -12.15 -6.35
CA ILE A 15 -23.46 -12.15 -7.16
C ILE A 15 -23.16 -12.70 -8.55
N ASN A 16 -21.99 -12.35 -9.09
CA ASN A 16 -21.46 -12.92 -10.33
C ASN A 16 -19.92 -12.86 -10.31
N ASN A 17 -19.27 -13.31 -11.39
CA ASN A 17 -17.80 -13.33 -11.49
C ASN A 17 -17.13 -11.95 -11.42
N HIS A 18 -17.89 -10.89 -11.66
CA HIS A 18 -17.42 -9.50 -11.71
C HIS A 18 -17.83 -8.70 -10.47
N PHE A 19 -18.75 -9.19 -9.63
CA PHE A 19 -19.35 -8.40 -8.58
C PHE A 19 -19.50 -9.22 -7.29
N GLN A 20 -18.83 -8.74 -6.25
CA GLN A 20 -18.84 -9.33 -4.91
C GLN A 20 -19.34 -8.29 -3.91
N LEU A 21 -20.24 -8.73 -3.03
CA LEU A 21 -20.70 -7.95 -1.89
C LEU A 21 -20.15 -8.56 -0.61
N SER A 22 -19.90 -7.71 0.38
CA SER A 22 -19.41 -8.10 1.69
C SER A 22 -20.14 -7.35 2.79
N HIS A 23 -20.52 -8.08 3.83
CA HIS A 23 -21.16 -7.59 5.03
C HIS A 23 -20.26 -7.94 6.21
N THR A 24 -19.67 -6.92 6.84
CA THR A 24 -18.82 -7.10 8.02
C THR A 24 -19.55 -6.55 9.24
N LEU A 25 -19.83 -7.40 10.20
CA LEU A 25 -20.37 -7.03 11.51
C LEU A 25 -19.24 -7.19 12.55
N THR A 26 -18.87 -6.10 13.20
CA THR A 26 -17.90 -6.09 14.29
C THR A 26 -18.65 -5.79 15.58
N LEU A 27 -18.62 -6.70 16.54
CA LEU A 27 -19.14 -6.53 17.90
C LEU A 27 -17.93 -6.29 18.80
N SER A 28 -17.90 -5.20 19.56
CA SER A 28 -16.84 -4.94 20.53
C SER A 28 -17.42 -4.36 21.82
N SER A 29 -16.81 -4.67 22.96
CA SER A 29 -17.26 -4.20 24.28
C SER A 29 -16.76 -2.79 24.61
N GLU A 30 -15.63 -2.36 24.05
CA GLU A 30 -15.00 -1.06 24.36
C GLU A 30 -14.99 -0.10 23.16
N GLY A 31 -14.95 -0.60 21.92
CA GLY A 31 -14.84 0.21 20.69
C GLY A 31 -16.16 0.52 19.98
N GLY A 32 -17.29 0.07 20.53
CA GLY A 32 -18.59 0.12 19.89
C GLY A 32 -18.78 -0.97 18.83
N SER A 33 -20.00 -1.48 18.72
CA SER A 33 -20.38 -2.39 17.64
C SER A 33 -20.62 -1.62 16.35
N GLY A 34 -20.17 -2.16 15.23
CA GLY A 34 -20.21 -1.53 13.93
C GLY A 34 -20.61 -2.52 12.83
N TYR A 35 -21.22 -1.98 11.80
CA TYR A 35 -21.53 -2.70 10.57
C TYR A 35 -20.83 -2.01 9.41
N ARG A 36 -20.36 -2.78 8.44
CA ARG A 36 -19.75 -2.26 7.23
C ARG A 36 -20.23 -3.06 6.03
N PHE A 37 -20.78 -2.33 5.07
CA PHE A 37 -21.17 -2.88 3.79
C PHE A 37 -20.10 -2.54 2.77
N GLY A 38 -19.61 -3.54 2.03
CA GLY A 38 -18.59 -3.38 1.01
C GLY A 38 -19.00 -4.01 -0.30
N GLY A 39 -18.57 -3.43 -1.40
CA GLY A 39 -18.73 -3.97 -2.75
C GLY A 39 -17.41 -3.92 -3.51
N THR A 40 -17.13 -4.98 -4.24
CA THR A 40 -16.00 -5.05 -5.17
C THR A 40 -16.53 -5.42 -6.55
N TYR A 41 -16.21 -4.59 -7.54
CA TYR A 41 -16.46 -4.85 -8.94
C TYR A 41 -15.13 -5.03 -9.67
N VAL A 42 -15.01 -6.07 -10.47
CA VAL A 42 -13.87 -6.34 -11.34
C VAL A 42 -14.39 -6.37 -12.77
N GLY A 43 -13.89 -5.46 -13.61
CA GLY A 43 -14.34 -5.32 -14.98
C GLY A 43 -13.97 -6.50 -15.88
N THR A 44 -14.35 -6.40 -17.15
CA THR A 44 -14.15 -7.45 -18.16
C THR A 44 -12.91 -7.23 -19.01
N LYS A 45 -12.30 -6.03 -18.97
CA LYS A 45 -11.12 -5.71 -19.77
C LYS A 45 -9.90 -6.40 -19.16
N MET A 46 -9.53 -7.55 -19.71
CA MET A 46 -8.32 -8.25 -19.31
C MET A 46 -7.12 -7.74 -20.10
N ILE A 47 -6.07 -7.34 -19.38
CA ILE A 47 -4.77 -6.98 -19.96
C ILE A 47 -3.76 -8.12 -19.81
N GLY A 48 -3.93 -8.96 -18.78
CA GLY A 48 -3.11 -10.14 -18.53
C GLY A 48 -3.96 -11.33 -18.08
N PRO A 49 -3.33 -12.52 -17.89
CA PRO A 49 -4.03 -13.77 -17.55
C PRO A 49 -4.90 -13.67 -16.29
N ASN A 50 -4.50 -12.82 -15.34
CA ASN A 50 -5.19 -12.59 -14.06
C ASN A 50 -5.39 -11.09 -13.76
N GLU A 51 -5.31 -10.23 -14.78
CA GLU A 51 -5.38 -8.78 -14.61
C GLU A 51 -6.58 -8.22 -15.37
N ALA A 52 -7.66 -7.98 -14.64
CA ALA A 52 -8.92 -7.45 -15.17
C ALA A 52 -9.23 -6.07 -14.59
N TYR A 53 -9.64 -5.14 -15.46
CA TYR A 53 -9.89 -3.74 -15.11
C TYR A 53 -11.23 -3.24 -15.66
N PRO A 54 -11.79 -2.15 -15.11
CA PRO A 54 -11.40 -1.51 -13.85
C PRO A 54 -11.71 -2.38 -12.64
N ILE A 55 -10.97 -2.20 -11.56
CA ILE A 55 -11.32 -2.71 -10.23
C ILE A 55 -11.89 -1.56 -9.43
N LEU A 56 -13.13 -1.68 -8.99
CA LEU A 56 -13.79 -0.72 -8.12
C LEU A 56 -14.02 -1.41 -6.79
N GLN A 57 -13.55 -0.83 -5.71
CA GLN A 57 -13.80 -1.33 -4.36
C GLN A 57 -14.33 -0.17 -3.53
N GLY A 58 -15.39 -0.42 -2.78
CA GLY A 58 -15.95 0.58 -1.88
C GLY A 58 -16.54 -0.07 -0.65
N ASP A 59 -16.41 0.60 0.49
CA ASP A 59 -17.10 0.23 1.70
C ASP A 59 -17.74 1.46 2.38
N ILE A 60 -18.79 1.21 3.14
CA ILE A 60 -19.53 2.22 3.88
C ILE A 60 -19.98 1.67 5.23
N ASP A 61 -19.90 2.50 6.26
CA ASP A 61 -20.49 2.22 7.56
C ASP A 61 -21.77 3.07 7.81
N PRO A 62 -22.62 2.71 8.79
CA PRO A 62 -23.80 3.49 9.15
C PRO A 62 -23.54 4.92 9.60
N ARG A 63 -22.28 5.28 9.92
CA ARG A 63 -21.87 6.64 10.28
C ARG A 63 -21.45 7.46 9.05
N ALA A 64 -21.70 6.93 7.86
CA ALA A 64 -21.33 7.52 6.57
C ALA A 64 -19.80 7.72 6.40
N ASN A 65 -18.99 6.90 7.08
CA ASN A 65 -17.59 6.76 6.73
C ASN A 65 -17.48 5.83 5.52
N ILE A 66 -16.86 6.34 4.47
CA ILE A 66 -16.75 5.67 3.19
C ILE A 66 -15.27 5.49 2.87
N ASN A 67 -14.87 4.29 2.46
CA ASN A 67 -13.60 4.06 1.78
C ASN A 67 -13.91 3.63 0.35
N SER A 68 -13.25 4.24 -0.64
CA SER A 68 -13.40 3.88 -2.03
C SER A 68 -12.05 3.84 -2.71
N THR A 69 -11.82 2.84 -3.53
CA THR A 69 -10.62 2.67 -4.36
C THR A 69 -11.04 2.28 -5.77
N VAL A 70 -10.50 2.98 -6.77
CA VAL A 70 -10.74 2.75 -8.19
C VAL A 70 -9.38 2.53 -8.85
N ILE A 71 -9.20 1.37 -9.47
CA ILE A 71 -7.98 1.02 -10.20
C ILE A 71 -8.35 0.81 -11.66
N HIS A 72 -7.69 1.51 -12.56
CA HIS A 72 -7.89 1.37 -13.99
C HIS A 72 -6.56 1.38 -14.73
N GLN A 73 -6.42 0.44 -15.67
CA GLN A 73 -5.27 0.41 -16.57
C GLN A 73 -5.62 1.05 -17.91
N PHE A 74 -4.99 2.20 -18.16
CA PHE A 74 -4.99 2.91 -19.44
C PHE A 74 -3.94 2.29 -20.37
N GLY A 75 -4.38 1.78 -21.52
CA GLY A 75 -3.52 1.02 -22.42
C GLY A 75 -2.99 -0.28 -21.77
N SER A 76 -1.73 -0.62 -22.04
CA SER A 76 -1.03 -1.79 -21.49
C SER A 76 0.05 -1.44 -20.46
N LYS A 77 0.35 -0.15 -20.26
CA LYS A 77 1.52 0.31 -19.52
C LYS A 77 1.22 1.29 -18.38
N LEU A 78 0.08 1.97 -18.38
CA LEU A 78 -0.27 2.98 -17.38
C LEU A 78 -1.42 2.47 -16.49
N THR A 79 -1.16 2.30 -15.20
CA THR A 79 -2.15 1.95 -14.19
C THR A 79 -2.41 3.15 -13.29
N SER A 80 -3.65 3.60 -13.21
CA SER A 80 -4.07 4.66 -12.31
C SER A 80 -4.90 4.07 -11.17
N ARG A 81 -4.60 4.49 -9.94
CA ARG A 81 -5.31 4.12 -8.72
C ARG A 81 -5.76 5.38 -8.01
N LEU A 82 -7.06 5.53 -7.82
CA LEU A 82 -7.67 6.62 -7.06
C LEU A 82 -8.28 6.04 -5.79
N SER A 83 -7.83 6.51 -4.64
CA SER A 83 -8.38 6.15 -3.33
C SER A 83 -8.95 7.38 -2.65
N ALA A 84 -10.15 7.28 -2.09
CA ALA A 84 -10.81 8.34 -1.37
C ALA A 84 -11.39 7.80 -0.07
N GLN A 85 -11.22 8.55 1.01
CA GLN A 85 -11.77 8.24 2.31
C GLN A 85 -12.55 9.43 2.85
N ILE A 86 -13.83 9.22 3.09
CA ILE A 86 -14.72 10.20 3.70
C ILE A 86 -14.95 9.75 5.13
N GLN A 87 -14.77 10.68 6.07
CA GLN A 87 -15.11 10.47 7.48
C GLN A 87 -15.92 11.66 7.99
N ASN A 88 -16.99 11.39 8.73
CA ASN A 88 -17.88 12.43 9.28
C ASN A 88 -18.32 13.48 8.24
N GLY A 89 -18.61 13.05 7.00
CA GLY A 89 -19.03 13.93 5.91
C GLY A 89 -17.93 14.83 5.31
N LYS A 90 -16.67 14.63 5.67
CA LYS A 90 -15.51 15.34 5.09
C LYS A 90 -14.57 14.37 4.39
N LEU A 91 -13.96 14.79 3.30
CA LEU A 91 -12.89 14.04 2.63
C LEU A 91 -11.65 14.07 3.55
N SER A 92 -11.42 12.98 4.27
CA SER A 92 -10.32 12.84 5.23
C SER A 92 -9.02 12.48 4.54
N ALA A 93 -9.07 11.65 3.50
CA ALA A 93 -7.92 11.30 2.70
C ALA A 93 -8.31 11.16 1.23
N SER A 94 -7.44 11.62 0.35
CA SER A 94 -7.55 11.42 -1.09
C SER A 94 -6.18 11.05 -1.62
N GLN A 95 -6.09 10.04 -2.46
CA GLN A 95 -4.83 9.57 -3.03
C GLN A 95 -5.03 9.26 -4.50
N LEU A 96 -4.12 9.73 -5.34
CA LEU A 96 -4.09 9.43 -6.76
C LEU A 96 -2.68 8.93 -7.09
N THR A 97 -2.57 7.65 -7.46
CA THR A 97 -1.33 7.03 -7.90
C THR A 97 -1.42 6.71 -9.38
N ASN A 98 -0.36 7.02 -10.13
CA ASN A 98 -0.19 6.67 -11.52
C ASN A 98 1.12 5.92 -11.68
N ASP A 99 1.01 4.63 -12.01
CA ASP A 99 2.10 3.70 -12.21
C ASP A 99 2.29 3.47 -13.70
N TYR A 100 3.41 3.91 -14.26
CA TYR A 100 3.80 3.68 -15.65
C TYR A 100 4.91 2.64 -15.75
N LYS A 101 4.63 1.52 -16.38
CA LYS A 101 5.55 0.41 -16.61
C LYS A 101 6.06 0.43 -18.05
N GLY A 102 7.28 0.93 -18.23
CA GLY A 102 8.05 0.82 -19.47
C GLY A 102 8.73 -0.55 -19.63
N ASP A 103 9.50 -0.70 -20.71
CA ASP A 103 10.14 -1.97 -21.02
C ASP A 103 11.39 -2.22 -20.16
N ASN A 104 12.10 -1.13 -19.80
CA ASN A 104 13.31 -1.16 -18.97
C ASN A 104 13.26 -0.14 -17.80
N TYR A 105 12.13 0.52 -17.59
CA TYR A 105 11.93 1.45 -16.47
C TYR A 105 10.49 1.40 -15.95
N THR A 106 10.32 1.76 -14.69
CA THR A 106 9.03 1.96 -14.02
C THR A 106 9.05 3.34 -13.38
N CYS A 107 7.98 4.10 -13.60
CA CYS A 107 7.79 5.40 -13.00
C CYS A 107 6.45 5.41 -12.27
N SER A 108 6.43 5.83 -11.01
CA SER A 108 5.22 5.88 -10.20
C SER A 108 5.07 7.26 -9.59
N LEU A 109 3.92 7.87 -9.75
CA LEU A 109 3.59 9.18 -9.19
C LEU A 109 2.38 9.05 -8.28
N ALA A 110 2.54 9.31 -6.99
CA ALA A 110 1.47 9.34 -6.01
C ALA A 110 1.24 10.76 -5.49
N LEU A 111 -0.01 11.18 -5.48
CA LEU A 111 -0.49 12.43 -4.91
C LEU A 111 -1.39 12.08 -3.75
N ALA A 112 -1.19 12.65 -2.56
CA ALA A 112 -2.03 12.39 -1.40
C ALA A 112 -2.45 13.68 -0.70
N ASN A 113 -3.69 13.68 -0.20
CA ASN A 113 -4.30 14.72 0.63
C ASN A 113 -4.20 16.13 0.01
N LEU A 114 -4.54 16.24 -1.27
CA LEU A 114 -4.53 17.51 -2.00
C LEU A 114 -5.62 18.45 -1.47
N ASP A 115 -5.23 19.54 -0.82
CA ASP A 115 -6.10 20.65 -0.43
C ASP A 115 -5.76 21.88 -1.29
N VAL A 116 -6.55 22.10 -2.35
CA VAL A 116 -6.36 23.20 -3.31
C VAL A 116 -6.45 24.57 -2.63
N SER A 117 -7.29 24.71 -1.60
CA SER A 117 -7.48 25.98 -0.89
C SER A 117 -6.29 26.33 0.00
N LYS A 118 -5.63 25.32 0.58
CA LYS A 118 -4.48 25.52 1.47
C LYS A 118 -3.13 25.27 0.81
N ARG A 119 -3.13 24.92 -0.49
CA ARG A 119 -1.94 24.48 -1.25
C ARG A 119 -1.12 23.44 -0.48
N ALA A 120 -1.82 22.50 0.15
CA ALA A 120 -1.20 21.45 0.94
C ALA A 120 -1.40 20.09 0.25
N GLY A 121 -0.42 19.21 0.39
CA GLY A 121 -0.45 17.88 -0.21
C GLY A 121 0.89 17.18 -0.10
N VAL A 122 0.85 15.87 -0.30
CA VAL A 122 2.03 15.03 -0.44
C VAL A 122 2.14 14.61 -1.90
N PHE A 123 3.33 14.73 -2.45
CA PHE A 123 3.70 14.33 -3.78
C PHE A 123 4.85 13.33 -3.63
N VAL A 124 4.69 12.14 -4.16
CA VAL A 124 5.74 11.12 -4.15
C VAL A 124 5.96 10.68 -5.58
N ALA A 125 7.20 10.75 -6.04
CA ALA A 125 7.61 10.28 -7.34
C ALA A 125 8.69 9.22 -7.18
N HIS A 126 8.48 8.06 -7.78
CA HIS A 126 9.46 6.99 -7.85
C HIS A 126 9.86 6.77 -9.29
N TYR A 127 11.14 6.59 -9.51
CA TYR A 127 11.69 6.19 -10.80
C TYR A 127 12.66 5.05 -10.57
N LEU A 128 12.47 3.93 -11.29
CA LEU A 128 13.33 2.76 -11.19
C LEU A 128 13.65 2.27 -12.60
N GLN A 129 14.92 2.15 -12.94
CA GLN A 129 15.40 1.71 -14.25
C GLN A 129 16.28 0.47 -14.10
N SER A 130 16.00 -0.55 -14.91
CA SER A 130 16.85 -1.73 -15.04
C SER A 130 18.05 -1.37 -15.92
N VAL A 131 19.24 -1.38 -15.31
CA VAL A 131 20.52 -1.13 -16.01
C VAL A 131 21.12 -2.44 -16.50
N SER A 132 20.88 -3.53 -15.78
CA SER A 132 21.30 -4.89 -16.13
C SER A 132 20.19 -5.89 -15.78
N SER A 133 20.31 -7.13 -16.26
CA SER A 133 19.37 -8.22 -15.97
C SER A 133 19.22 -8.51 -14.47
N SER A 134 20.25 -8.18 -13.69
CA SER A 134 20.32 -8.37 -12.24
C SER A 134 20.33 -7.07 -11.43
N LEU A 135 20.43 -5.90 -12.07
CA LEU A 135 20.59 -4.62 -11.36
C LEU A 135 19.59 -3.58 -11.86
N ALA A 136 18.82 -3.04 -10.92
CA ALA A 136 17.95 -1.89 -11.14
C ALA A 136 18.34 -0.76 -10.17
N LEU A 137 18.44 0.46 -10.70
CA LEU A 137 18.74 1.66 -9.93
C LEU A 137 17.59 2.65 -10.07
N GLY A 138 17.35 3.43 -9.03
CA GLY A 138 16.23 4.33 -9.00
C GLY A 138 16.38 5.43 -7.96
N SER A 139 15.37 6.27 -7.91
CA SER A 139 15.25 7.35 -6.96
C SER A 139 13.80 7.51 -6.52
N GLU A 140 13.63 7.97 -5.29
CA GLU A 140 12.36 8.35 -4.72
C GLU A 140 12.45 9.81 -4.30
N LEU A 141 11.46 10.60 -4.70
CA LEU A 141 11.31 11.99 -4.33
C LEU A 141 9.99 12.13 -3.58
N VAL A 142 10.05 12.51 -2.32
CA VAL A 142 8.89 12.85 -1.50
C VAL A 142 8.91 14.35 -1.29
N TYR A 143 7.89 15.03 -1.80
CA TYR A 143 7.65 16.44 -1.58
C TYR A 143 6.35 16.61 -0.81
N GLN A 144 6.44 17.11 0.41
CA GLN A 144 5.29 17.38 1.26
C GLN A 144 5.18 18.87 1.54
N CYS A 145 4.06 19.46 1.18
CA CYS A 145 3.76 20.86 1.41
C CYS A 145 2.53 20.98 2.32
N GLY A 146 2.56 21.89 3.29
CA GLY A 146 1.38 22.22 4.08
C GLY A 146 1.68 22.85 5.43
N ARG A 147 0.66 23.47 6.03
CA ARG A 147 0.75 24.10 7.37
C ARG A 147 1.14 23.16 8.50
N ASN A 148 0.91 21.86 8.32
CA ASN A 148 1.27 20.83 9.29
C ASN A 148 2.73 20.35 9.14
N VAL A 149 3.46 20.85 8.14
CA VAL A 149 4.87 20.56 7.93
C VAL A 149 5.70 21.64 8.63
N PRO A 150 6.66 21.28 9.50
CA PRO A 150 7.58 22.24 10.09
C PRO A 150 8.35 22.98 8.98
N GLY A 151 8.18 24.30 8.86
CA GLY A 151 8.82 25.09 7.79
C GLY A 151 8.00 25.24 6.49
N GLY A 152 6.79 24.66 6.43
CA GLY A 152 5.84 24.83 5.32
C GLY A 152 6.06 23.87 4.14
N GLU A 153 7.30 23.44 3.90
CA GLU A 153 7.68 22.51 2.83
C GLU A 153 8.77 21.54 3.30
N MET A 154 8.65 20.28 2.90
CA MET A 154 9.64 19.23 3.16
C MET A 154 9.90 18.47 1.86
N THR A 155 11.17 18.40 1.47
CA THR A 155 11.61 17.60 0.32
C THR A 155 12.59 16.57 0.80
N MET A 156 12.29 15.30 0.57
CA MET A 156 13.21 14.19 0.74
C MET A 156 13.48 13.58 -0.62
N LEU A 157 14.76 13.43 -0.95
CA LEU A 157 15.19 12.67 -2.11
C LEU A 157 15.93 11.45 -1.59
N SER A 158 15.69 10.27 -2.15
CA SER A 158 16.34 9.02 -1.80
C SER A 158 16.84 8.32 -3.06
N ALA A 159 18.00 7.69 -2.98
CA ALA A 159 18.50 6.79 -4.01
C ALA A 159 18.16 5.35 -3.65
N VAL A 160 17.76 4.54 -4.64
CA VAL A 160 17.37 3.14 -4.44
C VAL A 160 18.16 2.26 -5.41
N ALA A 161 18.68 1.13 -4.93
CA ALA A 161 19.32 0.10 -5.73
C ALA A 161 18.72 -1.27 -5.40
N ARG A 162 18.32 -2.02 -6.43
CA ARG A 162 17.83 -3.39 -6.33
C ARG A 162 18.76 -4.30 -7.09
N TYR A 163 19.21 -5.37 -6.45
CA TYR A 163 20.02 -6.41 -7.03
C TYR A 163 19.32 -7.78 -6.93
N SER A 164 19.22 -8.50 -8.04
CA SER A 164 18.57 -9.81 -8.15
C SER A 164 19.59 -10.82 -8.66
N LEU A 165 19.99 -11.78 -7.81
CA LEU A 165 20.91 -12.85 -8.15
C LEU A 165 20.22 -14.20 -7.94
N GLY A 166 19.78 -14.82 -9.04
CA GLY A 166 18.96 -16.03 -8.97
C GLY A 166 17.67 -15.76 -8.20
N ASP A 167 17.41 -16.56 -7.17
CA ASP A 167 16.21 -16.46 -6.32
C ASP A 167 16.30 -15.39 -5.21
N ILE A 168 17.44 -14.70 -5.08
CA ILE A 168 17.65 -13.71 -4.01
C ILE A 168 17.51 -12.30 -4.58
N VAL A 169 16.54 -11.55 -4.03
CA VAL A 169 16.38 -10.11 -4.28
C VAL A 169 16.87 -9.33 -3.06
N ARG A 170 17.76 -8.36 -3.28
CA ARG A 170 18.23 -7.42 -2.27
C ARG A 170 17.93 -5.99 -2.71
N GLY A 171 17.49 -5.15 -1.79
CA GLY A 171 17.26 -3.72 -2.02
C GLY A 171 18.01 -2.86 -1.02
N VAL A 172 18.47 -1.69 -1.46
CA VAL A 172 19.07 -0.64 -0.63
C VAL A 172 18.39 0.67 -1.00
N ALA A 173 17.95 1.44 -0.01
CA ALA A 173 17.46 2.80 -0.18
C ALA A 173 18.21 3.73 0.78
N SER A 174 18.66 4.90 0.31
CA SER A 174 19.37 5.89 1.11
C SER A 174 18.83 7.30 0.86
N PRO A 175 18.33 8.02 1.89
CA PRO A 175 17.95 9.42 1.74
C PRO A 175 19.16 10.31 1.47
N LEU A 176 19.07 11.10 0.41
CA LEU A 176 20.03 12.12 -0.02
C LEU A 176 19.82 13.48 0.68
N SER A 177 18.65 13.73 1.27
CA SER A 177 18.38 14.96 2.02
C SER A 177 19.02 15.01 3.42
N GLU A 178 19.53 13.88 3.92
CA GLU A 178 20.33 13.82 5.16
C GLU A 178 21.84 14.01 4.90
N LEU A 179 22.27 14.19 3.65
CA LEU A 179 23.69 14.29 3.30
C LEU A 179 24.37 15.62 3.74
N SER A 180 23.67 16.50 4.47
CA SER A 180 24.24 17.77 4.94
C SER A 180 24.51 17.87 6.45
N ILE A 181 24.07 16.94 7.30
CA ILE A 181 24.50 16.91 8.72
C ILE A 181 24.51 15.47 9.25
N MET A 182 25.56 14.71 8.95
CA MET A 182 26.16 13.73 9.87
C MET A 182 27.39 13.09 9.19
N GLU A 183 28.58 13.60 9.50
CA GLU A 183 29.78 12.77 9.41
C GLU A 183 29.56 11.57 10.35
N TRP A 184 29.60 10.37 9.77
CA TRP A 184 29.42 9.05 10.41
C TRP A 184 27.98 8.67 10.79
N GLY A 185 27.19 8.27 9.79
CA GLY A 185 25.91 7.59 10.04
C GLY A 185 25.20 7.14 8.76
N LEU A 186 25.65 6.05 8.14
CA LEU A 186 24.90 5.38 7.08
C LEU A 186 23.67 4.69 7.70
N VAL A 187 22.48 5.24 7.55
CA VAL A 187 21.24 4.53 7.93
C VAL A 187 20.88 3.58 6.80
N LEU A 188 21.28 2.31 6.97
CA LEU A 188 21.06 1.23 6.02
C LEU A 188 19.73 0.53 6.32
N VAL A 189 18.71 0.74 5.49
CA VAL A 189 17.48 -0.06 5.57
C VAL A 189 17.62 -1.25 4.62
N LEU A 190 17.99 -2.41 5.15
CA LEU A 190 18.06 -3.68 4.41
C LEU A 190 16.68 -4.35 4.41
N GLY A 191 16.02 -4.39 3.25
CA GLY A 191 14.90 -5.29 2.99
C GLY A 191 15.41 -6.60 2.42
N VAL A 192 15.16 -7.72 3.11
CA VAL A 192 15.35 -9.08 2.57
C VAL A 192 13.99 -9.71 2.45
N ASP A 193 13.53 -9.92 1.21
CA ASP A 193 12.36 -10.77 0.95
C ASP A 193 12.85 -12.18 0.58
N ARG A 194 12.29 -13.19 1.24
CA ARG A 194 12.62 -14.60 1.05
C ARG A 194 11.31 -15.32 0.71
N LYS A 195 11.02 -15.46 -0.58
CA LYS A 195 9.92 -16.32 -1.05
C LYS A 195 10.31 -17.79 -0.82
N LEU A 196 10.05 -18.29 0.38
CA LEU A 196 10.19 -19.71 0.70
C LEU A 196 8.93 -20.41 0.16
N SER A 197 9.02 -20.98 -1.04
CA SER A 197 8.04 -21.98 -1.50
C SER A 197 8.32 -23.26 -0.71
N LEU A 198 7.54 -23.50 0.35
CA LEU A 198 7.54 -24.78 1.04
C LEU A 198 6.90 -25.83 0.11
N PRO A 199 7.53 -27.00 -0.11
CA PRO A 199 6.86 -28.10 -0.81
C PRO A 199 5.71 -28.63 0.05
N ASP A 200 4.54 -28.80 -0.56
CA ASP A 200 3.35 -29.37 0.06
C ASP A 200 3.67 -30.74 0.68
N THR A 201 3.56 -30.86 2.00
CA THR A 201 3.50 -32.17 2.68
C THR A 201 2.44 -32.08 3.77
N GLU A 202 1.50 -33.02 3.72
CA GLU A 202 0.28 -33.16 4.53
C GLU A 202 0.47 -33.19 6.06
N PRO A 203 -0.60 -33.00 6.86
CA PRO A 203 -0.52 -32.54 8.24
C PRO A 203 -0.43 -33.68 9.29
N GLY A 204 0.36 -33.45 10.34
CA GLY A 204 0.40 -34.24 11.58
C GLY A 204 0.70 -33.35 12.80
N PRO A 205 0.27 -33.71 14.02
CA PRO A 205 -0.30 -32.74 14.96
C PRO A 205 0.61 -32.23 16.09
N ARG A 206 0.30 -31.00 16.52
CA ARG A 206 0.44 -30.37 17.85
C ARG A 206 1.84 -30.12 18.42
N GLY A 207 2.07 -28.85 18.76
CA GLY A 207 3.11 -28.38 19.68
C GLY A 207 3.19 -26.86 19.74
N ASP A 208 2.34 -26.25 20.58
CA ASP A 208 2.35 -24.83 20.92
C ASP A 208 3.65 -24.41 21.63
N LEU A 209 4.25 -23.29 21.24
CA LEU A 209 5.03 -22.39 22.11
C LEU A 209 5.01 -20.96 21.50
N PRO A 210 4.64 -19.92 22.25
CA PRO A 210 4.52 -18.56 21.74
C PRO A 210 5.88 -17.84 21.79
N ILE A 211 6.29 -17.22 20.68
CA ILE A 211 7.35 -16.21 20.68
C ILE A 211 6.67 -14.84 20.77
N ASP A 212 6.70 -14.25 21.97
CA ASP A 212 6.32 -12.87 22.23
C ASP A 212 7.30 -11.92 21.50
N ILE A 213 6.77 -11.04 20.66
CA ILE A 213 7.51 -9.89 20.11
C ILE A 213 6.90 -8.64 20.73
N PRO A 214 7.67 -7.80 21.46
CA PRO A 214 7.13 -6.66 22.17
C PRO A 214 6.62 -5.57 21.20
N TYR A 215 5.49 -4.96 21.58
CA TYR A 215 4.92 -3.76 20.97
C TYR A 215 5.98 -2.65 20.87
N GLY A 216 6.26 -2.16 19.65
CA GLY A 216 7.11 -0.95 19.51
C GLY A 216 7.78 -0.69 18.16
N ALA A 217 7.67 -1.56 17.15
CA ALA A 217 8.28 -1.31 15.85
C ALA A 217 7.31 -1.65 14.72
N ARG A 218 6.68 -0.62 14.14
CA ARG A 218 6.05 -0.70 12.82
C ARG A 218 6.77 0.28 11.89
N PRO A 219 7.66 -0.24 11.03
CA PRO A 219 7.80 0.35 9.71
C PRO A 219 7.77 -0.72 8.61
N ILE A 220 7.16 -0.38 7.47
CA ILE A 220 7.42 -0.98 6.16
C ILE A 220 6.81 -2.39 5.92
N LEU A 221 5.54 -2.58 6.29
CA LEU A 221 4.72 -3.68 5.71
C LEU A 221 3.78 -3.21 4.59
N GLU A 222 3.76 -1.91 4.27
CA GLU A 222 2.85 -1.32 3.27
C GLU A 222 3.47 -1.19 1.87
N LEU A 223 4.61 -1.85 1.61
CA LEU A 223 5.27 -1.84 0.29
C LEU A 223 4.82 -3.00 -0.62
N GLU A 224 4.03 -3.95 -0.10
CA GLU A 224 3.54 -5.12 -0.85
C GLU A 224 2.21 -4.90 -1.59
N ARG A 225 1.61 -3.71 -1.55
CA ARG A 225 0.36 -3.42 -2.29
C ARG A 225 0.53 -2.58 -3.56
N ILE A 226 1.77 -2.29 -3.95
CA ILE A 226 2.09 -1.47 -5.14
C ILE A 226 2.96 -2.24 -6.15
N PHE A 227 3.10 -3.56 -6.01
CA PHE A 227 3.70 -4.42 -7.04
C PHE A 227 2.65 -5.22 -7.80
#